data_AF-A0A2I0VZX0-F1
#
_entry.id   AF-A0A2I0VZX0-F1
#
_cell.length_a   1.000
_cell.length_b   1.000
_cell.length_c   1.000
_cell.angle_alpha   90.00
_cell.angle_beta   90.00
_cell.angle_gamma   90.00
#
_symmetry.space_group_name_H-M   'P 1'
#
loop_
_entity.id
_entity.type
_entity.pdbx_description
1 polymer ?
#
loop_
_entity_poly.entity_id
_entity_poly.type
_entity_poly.pdbx_seq_one_letter_code
_entity_poly.pdbx_strand_id
1 'polypeptide(L)'
;MEQRSHRKIQSGSWRGQLVPQVEEYIIDITTMKGQFIIHQSTLTKEEKDCSCGFWQLSGLPCIHSAAFIGTIQHSLWNTYVDDHYYVYRYVIFLNYLHNMH
;
A
#
# COMPACT_ATOMS: atom_id res chain seq x y z
N MET A 1 3.84 -2.08 -34.52
CA MET A 1 2.71 -1.75 -33.62
C MET A 1 2.76 -2.52 -32.29
N GLU A 2 3.46 -3.66 -32.21
CA GLU A 2 3.56 -4.51 -31.00
C GLU A 2 4.33 -3.89 -29.82
N GLN A 3 5.39 -3.11 -30.06
CA GLN A 3 6.11 -2.47 -28.94
C GLN A 3 5.30 -1.42 -28.17
N ARG A 4 4.26 -0.84 -28.78
CA ARG A 4 3.37 0.13 -28.12
C ARG A 4 2.28 -0.59 -27.30
N SER A 5 1.87 -1.81 -27.71
CA SER A 5 0.95 -2.65 -26.94
C SER A 5 1.65 -3.25 -25.72
N HIS A 6 2.90 -3.72 -25.85
CA HIS A 6 3.70 -4.20 -24.72
C HIS A 6 3.88 -3.14 -23.64
N ARG A 7 4.21 -1.90 -24.03
CA ARG A 7 4.32 -0.77 -23.09
C ARG A 7 3.00 -0.45 -22.39
N LYS A 8 1.86 -0.55 -23.09
CA LYS A 8 0.53 -0.37 -22.49
C LYS A 8 0.18 -1.49 -21.50
N ILE A 9 0.44 -2.75 -21.85
CA ILE A 9 0.18 -3.91 -21.00
C ILE A 9 1.05 -3.84 -19.74
N GLN A 10 2.34 -3.54 -19.89
CA GLN A 10 3.22 -3.28 -18.75
C GLN A 10 2.67 -2.13 -17.91
N SER A 11 2.36 -0.96 -18.50
CA SER A 11 1.81 0.21 -17.78
C SER A 11 0.60 -0.12 -16.89
N GLY A 12 -0.26 -1.05 -17.32
CA GLY A 12 -1.42 -1.53 -16.55
C GLY A 12 -1.04 -2.40 -15.36
N SER A 13 0.02 -3.21 -15.45
CA SER A 13 0.56 -4.03 -14.35
C SER A 13 1.05 -3.17 -13.18
N TRP A 14 1.69 -2.03 -13.46
CA TRP A 14 2.27 -1.18 -12.40
C TRP A 14 1.23 -0.43 -11.56
N ARG A 15 -0.03 -0.34 -12.02
CA ARG A 15 -1.12 0.31 -11.27
C ARG A 15 -1.47 -0.43 -9.98
N GLY A 16 -1.16 -1.73 -9.90
CA GLY A 16 -1.44 -2.55 -8.71
C GLY A 16 -0.22 -2.91 -7.87
N GLN A 17 0.99 -2.57 -8.33
CA GLN A 17 2.24 -2.96 -7.65
C GLN A 17 2.67 -1.88 -6.66
N LEU A 18 2.93 -2.30 -5.43
CA LEU A 18 3.54 -1.46 -4.42
C LEU A 18 5.06 -1.45 -4.64
N VAL A 19 5.73 -0.42 -4.14
CA VAL A 19 7.19 -0.42 -4.12
C VAL A 19 7.71 -1.57 -3.24
N PRO A 20 8.82 -2.24 -3.61
CA PRO A 20 9.30 -3.42 -2.89
C PRO A 20 9.49 -3.22 -1.40
N GLN A 21 9.94 -2.04 -0.96
CA GLN A 21 10.12 -1.75 0.47
C GLN A 21 8.80 -1.78 1.25
N VAL A 22 7.70 -1.36 0.63
CA VAL A 22 6.37 -1.36 1.26
C VAL A 22 5.78 -2.76 1.25
N GLU A 23 6.02 -3.54 0.19
CA GLU A 23 5.62 -4.95 0.16
C GLU A 23 6.31 -5.73 1.29
N GLU A 24 7.62 -5.54 1.46
CA GLU A 24 8.40 -6.17 2.53
C GLU A 24 7.90 -5.74 3.92
N TYR A 25 7.62 -4.44 4.10
CA TYR A 25 7.04 -3.94 5.34
C TYR A 25 5.68 -4.59 5.68
N ILE A 26 4.78 -4.69 4.70
CA ILE A 26 3.47 -5.33 4.92
C ILE A 26 3.66 -6.80 5.27
N ILE A 27 4.57 -7.52 4.60
CA ILE A 27 4.88 -8.91 4.92
C ILE A 27 5.38 -9.03 6.37
N ASP A 28 6.28 -8.16 6.81
CA ASP A 28 6.83 -8.19 8.16
C ASP A 28 5.74 -8.01 9.22
N ILE A 29 4.95 -6.93 9.13
CA ILE A 29 3.91 -6.63 10.13
C ILE A 29 2.74 -7.64 10.14
N THR A 30 2.53 -8.37 9.04
CA THR A 30 1.47 -9.39 8.93
C THR A 30 1.93 -10.78 9.32
N THR A 31 3.23 -11.07 9.19
CA THR A 31 3.82 -12.35 9.54
C THR A 31 4.33 -12.38 10.99
N MET A 32 4.49 -11.21 11.61
CA MET A 32 4.90 -11.08 13.01
C MET A 32 3.87 -11.73 13.95
N LYS A 33 4.18 -12.95 14.41
CA LYS A 33 3.38 -13.79 15.32
C LYS A 33 3.30 -13.25 16.77
N GLY A 34 3.17 -11.94 16.95
CA GLY A 34 2.90 -11.35 18.26
C GLY A 34 1.41 -11.43 18.57
N GLN A 35 1.05 -11.85 19.79
CA GLN A 35 -0.29 -11.61 20.30
C GLN A 35 -0.43 -10.11 20.57
N PHE A 36 -0.97 -9.36 19.63
CA PHE A 36 -1.26 -7.94 19.83
C PHE A 36 -2.63 -7.82 20.51
N ILE A 37 -2.67 -7.10 21.63
CA ILE A 37 -3.94 -6.68 22.23
C ILE A 37 -4.49 -5.59 21.32
N ILE A 38 -5.35 -5.97 20.38
CA ILE A 38 -6.12 -5.02 19.58
C ILE A 38 -7.16 -4.43 20.52
N HIS A 39 -6.84 -3.29 21.15
CA HIS A 39 -7.86 -2.51 21.81
C HIS A 39 -8.81 -2.04 20.72
N GLN A 40 -10.07 -2.43 20.80
CA GLN A 40 -11.12 -2.19 19.81
C GLN A 40 -11.55 -0.70 19.80
N SER A 41 -10.61 0.23 19.98
CA SER A 41 -10.82 1.66 19.87
C SER A 41 -10.78 2.03 18.39
N THR A 42 -11.98 2.03 17.79
CA THR A 42 -12.34 2.73 16.54
C THR A 42 -11.42 2.49 15.34
N LEU A 43 -11.30 1.23 14.89
CA LEU A 43 -10.92 0.98 13.50
C LEU A 43 -12.16 0.96 12.62
N THR A 44 -12.47 2.09 11.98
CA THR A 44 -13.44 2.15 10.89
C THR A 44 -12.68 1.91 9.58
N LYS A 45 -13.17 0.97 8.76
CA LYS A 45 -12.62 0.71 7.42
C LYS A 45 -12.61 1.97 6.54
N GLU A 46 -13.54 2.87 6.82
CA GLU A 46 -13.79 4.09 6.06
C GLU A 46 -12.77 5.19 6.33
N GLU A 47 -12.20 5.27 7.54
CA GLU A 47 -11.31 6.38 7.92
C GLU A 47 -9.82 6.04 7.86
N LYS A 48 -9.45 4.77 7.60
CA LYS A 48 -8.03 4.32 7.64
C LYS A 48 -7.32 4.84 8.90
N ASP A 49 -8.03 4.75 10.03
CA ASP A 49 -7.62 5.37 11.28
C ASP A 49 -7.10 4.31 12.26
N CYS A 50 -6.04 4.63 12.98
CA CYS A 50 -5.63 3.94 14.18
C CYS A 50 -5.30 4.97 15.25
N SER A 51 -5.70 4.69 16.50
CA SER A 51 -5.37 5.56 17.65
C SER A 51 -3.88 5.83 17.86
N CYS A 52 -2.97 5.06 17.25
CA CYS A 52 -1.54 5.36 17.26
C CYS A 52 -1.13 6.49 16.29
N GLY A 53 -2.03 6.94 15.42
CA GLY A 53 -1.81 8.01 14.44
C GLY A 53 -0.83 7.69 13.30
N PHE A 54 -0.20 6.51 13.32
CA PHE A 54 0.84 6.16 12.36
C PHE A 54 0.31 6.11 10.93
N TRP A 55 -0.93 5.66 10.73
CA TRP A 55 -1.51 5.56 9.40
C TRP A 55 -1.75 6.92 8.77
N GLN A 56 -2.25 7.89 9.53
CA GLN A 56 -2.42 9.26 9.06
C GLN A 56 -1.10 9.94 8.73
N LEU A 57 -0.04 9.65 9.50
CA LEU A 57 1.26 10.27 9.31
C LEU A 57 2.05 9.65 8.16
N SER A 58 1.99 8.33 8.01
CA SER A 58 2.80 7.60 7.02
C SER A 58 2.04 7.22 5.76
N GLY A 59 0.71 7.14 5.79
CA GLY A 59 -0.07 6.52 4.73
C GLY A 59 0.02 4.99 4.70
N LEU A 60 0.68 4.36 5.69
CA LEU A 60 0.84 2.92 5.82
C LEU A 60 0.07 2.37 7.02
N PRO A 61 -0.53 1.17 6.93
CA PRO A 61 -1.14 0.53 8.09
C PRO A 61 -0.06 0.23 9.14
N CYS A 62 -0.33 0.59 10.39
CA CYS A 62 0.54 0.20 11.51
C CYS A 62 0.30 -1.26 11.88
N ILE A 63 1.11 -1.80 12.80
CA ILE A 63 0.95 -3.17 13.26
C ILE A 63 -0.41 -3.45 13.92
N HIS A 64 -0.99 -2.47 14.63
CA HIS A 64 -2.32 -2.60 15.22
C HIS A 64 -3.41 -2.70 14.13
N SER A 65 -3.33 -1.81 13.13
CA SER A 65 -4.23 -1.83 11.98
C SER A 65 -4.06 -3.11 11.17
N ALA A 66 -2.84 -3.57 10.96
CA ALA A 66 -2.55 -4.82 10.26
C ALA A 66 -3.15 -6.03 11.00
N ALA A 67 -3.02 -6.07 12.32
CA ALA A 67 -3.64 -7.12 13.13
C ALA A 67 -5.17 -7.14 12.96
N PHE A 68 -5.84 -5.97 12.93
CA PHE A 68 -7.27 -5.87 12.67
C PHE A 68 -7.64 -6.23 11.22
N ILE A 69 -6.94 -5.68 10.22
CA ILE A 69 -7.16 -5.99 8.80
C ILE A 69 -7.01 -7.48 8.55
N GLY A 70 -6.06 -8.14 9.22
CA GLY A 70 -5.85 -9.58 9.16
C GLY A 70 -7.05 -10.40 9.65
N THR A 71 -7.93 -9.83 10.46
CA THR A 71 -9.20 -10.47 10.87
C THR A 71 -10.32 -10.35 9.82
N ILE A 72 -10.17 -9.47 8.83
CA ILE A 72 -11.16 -9.27 7.76
C ILE A 72 -10.92 -10.32 6.66
N GLN A 73 -11.97 -11.04 6.28
CA GLN A 73 -11.90 -12.03 5.20
C GLN A 73 -11.58 -11.36 3.84
N HIS A 74 -10.63 -11.91 3.08
CA HIS A 74 -10.17 -11.37 1.79
C HIS A 74 -9.59 -9.94 1.86
N SER A 75 -8.72 -9.67 2.82
CA SER A 75 -8.03 -8.38 2.93
C SER A 75 -7.12 -8.12 1.73
N LEU A 76 -7.49 -7.13 0.92
CA LEU A 76 -6.66 -6.59 -0.14
C LEU A 76 -5.76 -5.49 0.44
N TRP A 77 -4.53 -5.84 0.81
CA TRP A 77 -3.56 -4.94 1.47
C TRP A 77 -3.29 -3.65 0.71
N ASN A 78 -3.34 -3.71 -0.63
CA ASN A 78 -3.19 -2.56 -1.50
C ASN A 78 -4.24 -1.46 -1.23
N THR A 79 -5.46 -1.81 -0.81
CA THR A 79 -6.53 -0.82 -0.51
C THR A 79 -6.25 0.00 0.76
N TYR A 80 -5.35 -0.49 1.61
CA TYR A 80 -5.00 0.11 2.90
C TYR A 80 -3.70 0.94 2.85
N VAL A 81 -3.05 1.00 1.70
CA VAL A 81 -1.83 1.78 1.50
C VAL A 81 -2.15 3.05 0.73
N ASP A 82 -1.45 4.13 1.05
CA ASP A 82 -1.55 5.38 0.32
C ASP A 82 -1.04 5.25 -1.12
N ASP A 83 -1.68 5.97 -2.04
CA ASP A 83 -1.43 5.91 -3.47
C ASP A 83 0.01 6.34 -3.87
N HIS A 84 0.70 7.11 -3.02
CA HIS A 84 2.10 7.50 -3.25
C HIS A 84 3.09 6.31 -3.26
N TYR A 85 2.72 5.17 -2.68
CA TYR A 85 3.58 3.98 -2.62
C TYR A 85 3.45 3.02 -3.80
N TYR A 86 2.66 3.38 -4.81
CA TYR A 86 2.51 2.57 -6.00
C TYR A 86 3.57 2.89 -7.05
N VAL A 87 4.12 1.85 -7.68
CA VAL A 87 5.24 1.97 -8.62
C VAL A 87 4.89 2.89 -9.81
N TYR A 88 3.63 2.90 -10.24
CA TYR A 88 3.21 3.76 -11.35
C TYR A 88 3.42 5.26 -11.06
N ARG A 89 3.38 5.71 -9.80
CA ARG A 89 3.64 7.11 -9.43
C ARG A 89 5.08 7.51 -9.73
N TYR A 90 6.05 6.64 -9.44
CA TYR A 90 7.46 6.85 -9.76
C TYR A 90 7.69 6.89 -11.27
N VAL A 91 7.03 6.00 -12.02
CA VAL A 91 7.10 5.98 -13.48
C VAL A 91 6.53 7.28 -14.06
N ILE A 92 5.39 7.76 -13.57
CA ILE A 92 4.82 9.05 -14.00
C ILE A 92 5.81 10.18 -13.71
N PHE A 93 6.33 10.26 -12.48
CA PHE A 93 7.25 11.31 -12.07
C PHE A 93 8.53 11.35 -12.92
N LEU A 94 9.14 10.20 -13.18
CA LEU A 94 10.33 10.09 -14.05
C LEU A 94 10.03 10.50 -15.49
N ASN A 95 8.87 10.13 -16.04
CA ASN A 95 8.46 10.57 -17.36
C ASN A 95 8.24 12.09 -17.43
N TYR A 96 7.65 12.70 -16.40
CA TYR A 96 7.49 14.15 -16.33
C TYR A 96 8.85 14.86 -16.31
N LEU A 97 9.80 14.39 -15.49
CA LEU A 97 11.16 14.96 -15.45
C LEU A 97 11.90 14.80 -16.78
N HIS A 98 11.76 13.66 -17.46
CA HIS A 98 12.41 13.41 -18.74
C HIS A 98 11.82 14.24 -19.89
N ASN A 99 10.53 14.61 -19.84
CA ASN A 99 9.91 15.47 -20.86
C ASN A 99 10.11 16.98 -20.59
N MET A 100 10.70 17.35 -19.46
CA MET A 100 11.06 18.73 -19.11
C MET A 100 12.47 19.12 -19.60
N HIS A 101 13.17 18.23 -20.32
CA HIS A 101 14.56 18.41 -20.76
C HIS A 101 14.74 18.13 -22.26
#